data_AF-A0A137QHR0-F1
#
_entry.id   AF-A0A137QHR0-F1
#
_cell.length_a   1.000
_cell.length_b   1.000
_cell.length_c   1.000
_cell.angle_alpha   90.00
_cell.angle_beta   90.00
_cell.angle_gamma   90.00
#
_symmetry.space_group_name_H-M   'P 1'
#
loop_
_entity.id
_entity.type
_entity.pdbx_description
1 polymer ?
#
loop_
_entity_poly.entity_id
_entity_poly.type
_entity_poly.pdbx_seq_one_letter_code
_entity_poly.pdbx_strand_id
1 'polypeptide(L)' 'DSFEEYKVKKIIKHKRTPQSMKYLIRWKGYSPSDDIWEWENNFEYLGELLREYKTTNKLPQDNAETCFKLTK' A
#
# COMPACT_ATOMS: atom_id res chain seq x y z
N ASP A 1 8.62 -14.96 23.80
CA ASP A 1 7.87 -14.84 22.54
C ASP A 1 7.40 -13.40 22.36
N SER A 2 8.19 -12.56 21.68
CA SER A 2 7.87 -11.14 21.46
C SER A 2 8.58 -10.66 20.18
N PHE A 3 8.18 -11.23 19.03
CA PHE A 3 8.78 -10.94 17.72
C PHE A 3 8.12 -9.77 16.98
N GLU A 4 7.49 -8.82 17.67
CA GLU A 4 6.40 -8.04 17.04
C GLU A 4 6.58 -6.50 17.05
N GLU A 5 7.82 -6.00 17.08
CA GLU A 5 8.09 -4.55 17.18
C GLU A 5 9.14 -3.97 16.21
N TYR A 6 9.42 -4.60 15.07
CA TYR A 6 10.34 -3.99 14.11
C TYR A 6 9.61 -3.06 13.13
N LYS A 7 9.46 -1.78 13.53
CA LYS A 7 9.00 -0.63 12.73
C LYS A 7 7.65 -0.85 12.03
N VAL A 8 6.57 -0.96 12.81
CA VAL A 8 5.20 -1.09 12.27
C VAL A 8 4.90 0.09 11.33
N LYS A 9 5.02 -0.16 10.02
CA LYS A 9 4.55 0.70 8.95
C LYS A 9 3.06 0.45 8.82
N LYS A 10 2.21 1.44 9.06
CA LYS A 10 0.75 1.29 8.87
C LYS A 10 0.32 2.04 7.62
N ILE A 11 -0.49 1.39 6.79
CA ILE A 11 -1.19 2.08 5.71
C ILE A 11 -2.31 2.90 6.34
N ILE A 12 -2.17 4.23 6.29
CA ILE A 12 -3.16 5.15 6.84
C ILE A 12 -4.22 5.47 5.81
N LYS A 13 -3.79 5.63 4.55
CA LYS A 13 -4.65 6.00 3.43
C LYS A 13 -4.19 5.31 2.17
N HIS A 14 -5.12 5.15 1.24
CA HIS A 14 -4.82 4.82 -0.15
C HIS A 14 -5.43 5.87 -1.07
N LYS A 15 -4.84 6.04 -2.25
CA LYS A 15 -5.35 6.90 -3.30
C LYS A 15 -5.24 6.15 -4.61
N ARG A 16 -6.38 5.96 -5.27
CA ARG A 16 -6.42 5.44 -6.64
C ARG A 16 -6.09 6.58 -7.60
N THR A 17 -5.09 6.38 -8.45
CA THR A 17 -4.74 7.28 -9.55
C THR A 17 -5.03 6.55 -10.87
N PRO A 18 -5.21 7.26 -12.00
CA PRO A 18 -5.48 6.63 -13.30
C PRO A 18 -4.38 5.65 -13.74
N GLN A 19 -3.16 5.82 -13.22
CA GLN A 19 -2.01 4.97 -13.56
C GLN A 19 -1.78 3.83 -12.56
N SER A 20 -2.04 4.04 -11.26
CA SER A 20 -1.78 3.04 -10.21
C SER A 20 -2.39 3.43 -8.86
N MET A 21 -2.28 2.57 -7.84
CA MET A 21 -2.61 2.89 -6.44
C MET A 21 -1.39 3.38 -5.66
N LYS A 22 -1.59 4.48 -4.93
CA LYS A 22 -0.63 4.97 -3.92
C LYS A 22 -1.15 4.67 -2.52
N TYR A 23 -0.25 4.35 -1.62
CA TYR A 23 -0.56 4.12 -0.22
C TYR A 23 0.30 5.05 0.65
N LEU A 24 -0.35 5.67 1.63
CA LEU A 24 0.30 6.53 2.59
C LEU A 24 0.77 5.68 3.76
N ILE A 25 2.08 5.59 3.92
CA ILE A 25 2.71 4.84 5.00
C ILE A 25 3.01 5.77 6.16
N ARG A 26 2.53 5.37 7.35
CA ARG A 26 2.95 5.93 8.63
C ARG A 26 3.97 5.02 9.30
N TRP A 27 5.07 5.59 9.72
CA TRP A 27 6.06 4.93 10.55
C TRP A 27 5.74 5.13 12.04
N LYS A 28 5.70 4.06 12.83
CA LYS A 28 5.56 4.15 14.30
C LYS A 28 6.68 5.01 14.88
N GLY A 29 6.32 6.08 15.60
CA GLY A 29 7.27 7.04 16.17
C GLY A 29 7.55 8.27 15.32
N TYR A 30 6.98 8.38 14.12
CA TYR A 30 7.12 9.55 13.25
C TYR A 30 5.83 10.38 13.15
N SER A 31 6.00 11.67 12.87
CA SER A 31 4.89 12.62 12.79
C SER A 31 4.11 12.45 11.49
N PRO A 32 2.87 12.98 11.39
CA PRO A 32 2.11 12.95 10.15
C PRO A 32 2.79 13.64 8.99
N SER A 33 3.68 14.55 9.30
CA SER A 33 4.51 15.25 8.34
C SER A 33 5.54 14.34 7.67
N ASP A 34 5.91 13.23 8.32
CA ASP A 34 6.87 12.24 7.79
C ASP A 34 6.15 11.10 7.04
N ASP A 35 4.84 11.22 6.80
CA ASP A 35 4.09 10.24 6.04
C ASP A 35 4.49 10.28 4.57
N ILE A 36 4.88 9.13 4.04
CA ILE A 36 5.37 9.00 2.67
C ILE A 36 4.32 8.29 1.81
N TRP A 37 4.04 8.87 0.65
CA TRP A 37 3.22 8.25 -0.39
C TRP A 37 4.08 7.32 -1.23
N GLU A 38 3.90 6.03 -1.03
CA GLU A 38 4.57 5.00 -1.79
C GLU A 38 3.60 4.42 -2.83
N TRP A 39 4.12 3.94 -3.95
CA TRP A 39 3.34 3.29 -5.01
C TRP A 39 3.23 1.81 -4.76
N GLU A 40 2.08 1.18 -5.05
CA GLU A 40 1.88 -0.26 -4.90
C GLU A 40 3.06 -1.13 -5.39
N ASN A 41 3.66 -0.76 -6.52
CA ASN A 41 4.78 -1.49 -7.13
C ASN A 41 6.10 -1.39 -6.32
N ASN A 42 6.24 -0.38 -5.46
CA ASN A 42 7.40 -0.17 -4.59
C ASN A 42 7.28 -0.94 -3.25
N PHE A 43 6.14 -1.61 -3.01
CA PHE A 43 5.83 -2.32 -1.76
C PHE A 43 6.19 -3.81 -1.77
N GLU A 44 7.14 -4.30 -2.58
CA GLU A 44 7.55 -5.72 -2.51
C GLU A 44 7.94 -6.13 -1.08
N TYR A 45 8.61 -5.25 -0.33
CA TYR A 45 8.97 -5.47 1.07
C TYR A 45 7.79 -5.37 2.06
N LEU A 46 6.64 -4.86 1.62
CA LEU A 46 5.48 -4.54 2.46
C LEU A 46 4.24 -5.35 2.06
N GLY A 47 4.44 -6.45 1.35
CA GLY A 47 3.38 -7.31 0.82
C GLY A 47 2.39 -7.79 1.88
N GLU A 48 2.84 -8.08 3.11
CA GLU A 48 1.95 -8.55 4.19
C GLU A 48 1.00 -7.45 4.68
N LEU A 49 1.53 -6.25 4.98
CA LEU A 49 0.75 -5.09 5.40
C LEU A 49 -0.25 -4.67 4.32
N LEU A 50 0.18 -4.70 3.06
CA LEU A 50 -0.67 -4.36 1.93
C LEU A 50 -1.77 -5.39 1.73
N ARG A 51 -1.44 -6.69 1.83
CA ARG A 51 -2.39 -7.79 1.70
C ARG A 51 -3.47 -7.72 2.77
N GLU A 52 -3.10 -7.48 4.03
CA GLU A 52 -4.06 -7.32 5.12
C GLU A 52 -4.96 -6.10 4.87
N TYR A 53 -4.36 -4.94 4.55
CA TYR A 53 -5.11 -3.73 4.25
C TYR A 53 -6.08 -3.90 3.08
N LYS A 54 -5.64 -4.51 1.97
CA LYS A 54 -6.50 -4.80 0.82
C LYS A 54 -7.64 -5.75 1.18
N THR A 55 -7.37 -6.77 2.00
CA THR A 55 -8.38 -7.73 2.47
C THR A 55 -9.42 -7.03 3.34
N THR A 56 -9.00 -6.21 4.31
CA THR A 56 -9.91 -5.44 5.18
C THR A 56 -10.75 -4.43 4.39
N ASN A 57 -10.14 -3.74 3.42
CA ASN A 57 -10.80 -2.71 2.62
C ASN A 57 -11.49 -3.27 1.36
N LYS A 58 -11.49 -4.59 1.15
CA LYS A 58 -12.05 -5.27 -0.02
C LYS A 58 -11.57 -4.66 -1.36
N LEU A 59 -10.29 -4.32 -1.43
CA LEU A 59 -9.68 -3.75 -2.64
C LEU A 59 -9.29 -4.87 -3.62
N PRO A 60 -9.47 -4.68 -4.94
CA PRO A 60 -8.96 -5.63 -5.92
C PRO A 60 -7.43 -5.72 -5.81
N GLN A 61 -6.90 -6.94 -5.66
CA GLN A 61 -5.48 -7.18 -5.90
C GLN A 61 -5.27 -7.10 -7.40
N ASP A 62 -4.43 -6.16 -7.85
CA ASP A 62 -4.07 -5.95 -9.25
C ASP A 62 -3.17 -7.12 -9.72
N ASN A 63 -3.74 -8.33 -9.73
CA ASN A 63 -3.25 -9.50 -10.46
C ASN A 63 -4.15 -9.74 -11.70
N ALA A 64 -5.10 -8.85 -11.96
CA ALA A 64 -5.79 -8.79 -13.25
C ALA A 64 -4.92 -7.95 -14.19
N GLU A 65 -3.94 -8.62 -14.81
CA GLU A 65 -3.52 -8.22 -16.16
C GLU A 65 -4.77 -7.87 -16.98
N THR A 66 -4.64 -6.85 -17.84
CA THR A 66 -5.67 -6.27 -18.71
C THR A 66 -6.76 -5.48 -17.98
N CYS A 67 -6.80 -4.15 -18.09
CA CYS A 67 -6.99 -3.46 -19.35
C CYS A 67 -6.39 -2.06 -19.31
N PHE A 68 -5.10 -1.93 -19.65
CA PHE A 68 -4.73 -0.79 -20.49
C PHE A 68 -5.55 -0.95 -21.76
N LYS A 69 -6.63 -0.19 -21.84
CA LYS A 69 -7.45 -0.12 -23.03
C LYS A 69 -6.52 0.29 -24.17
N LEU A 70 -6.32 -0.66 -25.06
CA LEU A 70 -6.22 -0.44 -26.49
C LEU A 70 -7.06 0.78 -26.86
N THR A 71 -6.41 1.93 -26.98
CA THR A 71 -7.00 3.15 -27.52
C THR A 71 -5.89 4.01 -28.10
N LYS A 72 -5.33 3.58 -29.24
CA LYS A 72 -5.66 4.15 -30.55
C LYS A 72 -5.07 3.29 -31.66
#